data_AF-A0A3B3IJT5-F1
#
_entry.id   AF-A0A3B3IJT5-F1
#
_cell.length_a   1.000
_cell.length_b   1.000
_cell.length_c   1.000
_cell.angle_alpha   90.00
_cell.angle_beta   90.00
_cell.angle_gamma   90.00
#
_symmetry.space_group_name_H-M   'P 1'
#
loop_
_entity.id
_entity.type
_entity.pdbx_description
1 polymer ?
#
loop_
_entity_poly.entity_id
_entity_poly.type
_entity_poly.pdbx_seq_one_letter_code
_entity_poly.pdbx_strand_id
1 'polypeptide(L)'
;MELEDGVVYQDDPGTSAMMSERVSGLASSIYREFERLIGKYDEDVVKELMPLVVAVLENLDSVFAENQEHEVELELLKEDNEQLITQYEREKALRKHAEERFMEFEDTHEQEKKDLQNHVDRMESHSRQLELKIKNYSDQISRLEERELELKKDFNTLHQRHSEMIHNYMEHVERIKMQQVSETSESSAVGRVRRERPLSLGIFPSSGRTSLIIPDLQNKAETSATEGWRLTDSSQPRSNTSLKVGVQNSPHVQKIQAKQNIININ
;
A
#
# COMPACT_ATOMS: atom_id res chain seq x y z
N MET A 1 -8.70 -29.83 18.17
CA MET A 1 -9.45 -31.08 18.04
C MET A 1 -8.42 -32.09 17.56
N GLU A 2 -7.51 -32.45 18.47
CA GLU A 2 -7.61 -33.63 19.36
C GLU A 2 -7.70 -34.90 18.50
N LEU A 3 -6.55 -35.57 18.39
CA LEU A 3 -6.39 -36.88 17.80
C LEU A 3 -6.78 -37.89 18.89
N GLU A 4 -7.99 -38.40 18.77
CA GLU A 4 -8.49 -39.64 19.38
C GLU A 4 -8.72 -40.54 18.15
N ASP A 5 -8.06 -41.67 18.01
CA ASP A 5 -8.55 -42.91 18.60
C ASP A 5 -7.42 -43.94 18.59
N GLY A 6 -6.86 -44.20 19.77
CA GLY A 6 -5.94 -45.31 19.98
C GLY A 6 -6.75 -46.59 20.12
N VAL A 7 -7.06 -47.24 19.01
CA VAL A 7 -7.63 -48.59 19.02
C VAL A 7 -6.52 -49.55 19.45
N VAL A 8 -6.51 -49.83 20.75
CA VAL A 8 -5.73 -50.91 21.34
C VAL A 8 -6.37 -52.21 20.87
N TYR A 9 -5.76 -52.85 19.88
CA TYR A 9 -6.03 -54.25 19.57
C TYR A 9 -5.65 -55.07 20.80
N GLN A 10 -6.66 -55.44 21.56
CA GLN A 10 -6.52 -56.38 22.66
C GLN A 10 -6.55 -57.77 22.02
N ASP A 11 -5.39 -58.31 21.70
CA ASP A 11 -5.25 -59.71 21.30
C ASP A 11 -5.80 -60.58 22.44
N ASP A 12 -6.91 -61.26 22.17
CA ASP A 12 -7.45 -62.28 23.05
C ASP A 12 -6.60 -63.56 22.81
N PRO A 13 -5.78 -64.02 23.77
CA PRO A 13 -4.83 -65.11 23.57
C PRO A 13 -5.50 -66.50 23.48
N GLY A 14 -6.81 -66.57 23.24
CA GLY A 14 -7.62 -67.78 23.31
C GLY A 14 -7.88 -68.49 21.99
N THR A 15 -7.54 -67.90 20.84
CA THR A 15 -7.96 -68.41 19.51
C THR A 15 -6.83 -69.09 18.71
N SER A 16 -5.59 -69.10 19.22
CA SER A 16 -4.38 -69.53 18.49
C SER A 16 -4.16 -71.06 18.40
N ALA A 17 -5.13 -71.91 18.74
CA ALA A 17 -4.89 -73.35 18.83
C ALA A 17 -6.02 -74.25 18.30
N MET A 18 -6.68 -73.86 17.20
CA MET A 18 -7.54 -74.78 16.46
C MET A 18 -6.77 -75.28 15.23
N MET A 19 -6.42 -76.58 15.22
CA MET A 19 -5.79 -77.19 14.03
C MET A 19 -6.65 -76.91 12.80
N SER A 20 -6.00 -76.59 11.68
CA SER A 20 -6.65 -76.37 10.40
C SER A 20 -7.59 -77.53 10.09
N GLU A 21 -8.84 -77.23 9.70
CA GLU A 21 -9.85 -78.24 9.37
C GLU A 21 -9.34 -79.22 8.30
N ARG A 22 -8.47 -78.74 7.41
CA ARG A 22 -7.80 -79.55 6.39
C ARG A 22 -6.76 -80.50 6.99
N VAL A 23 -5.95 -80.04 7.94
CA VAL A 23 -4.92 -80.84 8.62
C VAL A 23 -5.57 -81.87 9.54
N SER A 24 -6.64 -81.49 10.24
CA SER A 24 -7.46 -82.40 11.06
C SER A 24 -8.15 -83.49 10.22
N GLY A 25 -8.67 -83.15 9.03
CA GLY A 25 -9.25 -84.11 8.10
C GLY A 25 -8.23 -85.10 7.51
N LEU A 26 -7.01 -84.62 7.21
CA LEU A 26 -5.89 -85.46 6.79
C LEU A 26 -5.43 -86.39 7.93
N ALA A 27 -5.24 -85.86 9.13
CA ALA A 27 -4.90 -86.62 10.32
C ALA A 27 -5.91 -87.75 10.55
N SER A 28 -7.21 -87.44 10.56
CA SER A 28 -8.29 -88.41 10.73
C SER A 28 -8.26 -89.52 9.66
N SER A 29 -7.93 -89.18 8.41
CA SER A 29 -7.83 -90.17 7.33
C SER A 29 -6.61 -91.07 7.48
N ILE A 30 -5.46 -90.51 7.90
CA ILE A 30 -4.21 -91.24 8.10
C ILE A 30 -4.31 -92.19 9.30
N TYR A 31 -4.86 -91.71 10.43
CA TYR A 31 -5.07 -92.55 11.61
C TYR A 31 -6.02 -93.73 11.35
N ARG A 32 -7.07 -93.53 10.55
CA ARG A 32 -7.98 -94.61 10.13
C ARG A 32 -7.28 -95.69 9.29
N GLU A 33 -6.33 -95.30 8.43
CA GLU A 33 -5.54 -96.27 7.66
C GLU A 33 -4.52 -97.00 8.55
N PHE A 34 -3.91 -96.31 9.53
CA PHE A 34 -3.06 -96.95 10.52
C PHE A 34 -3.81 -97.98 11.37
N GLU A 35 -5.03 -97.68 11.81
CA GLU A 35 -5.87 -98.62 12.54
C GLU A 35 -6.14 -99.90 11.72
N ARG A 36 -6.35 -99.76 10.40
CA ARG A 36 -6.51 -100.90 9.49
C ARG A 36 -5.22 -101.72 9.31
N LEU A 37 -4.06 -101.07 9.31
CA LEU A 37 -2.73 -101.70 9.22
C LEU A 37 -2.42 -102.51 10.48
N ILE A 38 -2.65 -101.94 11.66
CA ILE A 38 -2.49 -102.60 12.96
C ILE A 38 -3.38 -103.85 13.02
N GLY A 39 -4.64 -103.73 12.59
CA GLY A 39 -5.57 -104.87 12.57
C GLY A 39 -5.17 -106.04 11.66
N LYS A 40 -4.26 -105.84 10.70
CA LYS A 40 -3.78 -106.90 9.78
C LYS A 40 -2.37 -107.39 10.07
N TYR A 41 -1.49 -106.53 10.55
CA TYR A 41 -0.05 -106.78 10.63
C TYR A 41 0.56 -106.52 12.02
N ASP A 42 -0.27 -106.23 13.03
CA ASP A 42 0.12 -105.85 14.40
C ASP A 42 0.71 -104.42 14.51
N GLU A 43 0.90 -103.96 15.74
CA GLU A 43 1.31 -102.59 16.08
C GLU A 43 2.76 -102.27 15.68
N ASP A 44 3.65 -103.26 15.72
CA ASP A 44 5.09 -103.07 15.49
C ASP A 44 5.41 -102.49 14.11
N VAL A 45 4.53 -102.67 13.10
CA VAL A 45 4.72 -102.13 11.74
C VAL A 45 4.57 -100.61 11.68
N VAL A 46 3.81 -100.00 12.59
CA VAL A 46 3.49 -98.57 12.57
C VAL A 46 4.26 -97.78 13.64
N LYS A 47 4.82 -98.47 14.62
CA LYS A 47 5.43 -97.91 15.83
C LYS A 47 6.49 -96.84 15.57
N GLU A 48 7.37 -97.03 14.59
CA GLU A 48 8.40 -96.05 14.22
C GLU A 48 7.90 -94.98 13.25
N LEU A 49 6.84 -95.26 12.49
CA LEU A 49 6.28 -94.36 11.49
C LEU A 49 5.33 -93.32 12.11
N MET A 50 4.61 -93.71 13.15
CA MET A 50 3.61 -92.85 13.81
C MET A 50 4.19 -91.52 14.32
N PRO A 51 5.34 -91.49 15.04
CA PRO A 51 5.94 -90.22 15.48
C PRO A 51 6.34 -89.31 14.32
N LEU A 52 6.78 -89.86 13.19
CA LEU A 52 7.14 -89.09 12.00
C LEU A 52 5.91 -88.44 11.36
N VAL A 53 4.81 -89.19 11.26
CA VAL A 53 3.55 -88.66 10.71
C VAL A 53 2.96 -87.59 11.63
N VAL A 54 2.98 -87.81 12.95
CA VAL A 54 2.58 -86.80 13.94
C VAL A 54 3.39 -85.53 13.75
N ALA A 55 4.72 -85.64 13.71
CA ALA A 55 5.60 -84.49 13.51
C ALA A 55 5.33 -83.76 12.18
N VAL A 56 5.02 -84.48 11.09
CA VAL A 56 4.65 -83.86 9.80
C VAL A 56 3.32 -83.11 9.90
N LEU A 57 2.32 -83.68 10.57
CA LEU A 57 1.02 -83.04 10.76
C LEU A 57 1.13 -81.79 11.66
N GLU A 58 1.89 -81.85 12.74
CA GLU A 58 2.17 -80.71 13.62
C GLU A 58 2.91 -79.60 12.89
N ASN A 59 3.95 -79.93 12.10
CA ASN A 59 4.66 -78.95 11.29
C ASN A 59 3.75 -78.30 10.23
N LEU A 60 2.88 -79.10 9.58
CA LEU A 60 1.94 -78.59 8.60
C LEU A 60 0.95 -77.62 9.25
N ASP A 61 0.42 -77.96 10.43
CA ASP A 61 -0.50 -77.11 11.17
C ASP A 61 0.17 -75.80 11.62
N SER A 62 1.42 -75.88 12.11
CA SER A 62 2.22 -74.70 12.46
C SER A 62 2.41 -73.76 11.25
N VAL A 63 2.73 -74.30 10.08
CA VAL A 63 2.89 -73.50 8.85
C VAL A 63 1.56 -72.90 8.40
N PHE A 64 0.43 -73.61 8.58
CA PHE A 64 -0.89 -73.04 8.29
C PHE A 64 -1.24 -71.88 9.22
N ALA A 65 -0.94 -71.99 10.51
CA ALA A 65 -1.17 -70.92 11.48
C ALA A 65 -0.33 -69.68 11.13
N GLU A 66 0.96 -69.87 10.86
CA GLU A 66 1.86 -68.78 10.45
C GLU A 66 1.38 -68.11 9.15
N ASN A 67 0.96 -68.91 8.16
CA ASN A 67 0.46 -68.36 6.90
C ASN A 67 -0.86 -67.58 7.06
N GLN A 68 -1.70 -67.94 8.03
CA GLN A 68 -2.92 -67.19 8.34
C GLN A 68 -2.59 -65.86 9.02
N GLU A 69 -1.61 -65.84 9.91
CA GLU A 69 -1.09 -64.61 10.53
C GLU A 69 -0.55 -63.64 9.48
N HIS A 70 0.28 -64.15 8.56
CA HIS A 70 0.79 -63.36 7.42
C HIS A 70 -0.32 -62.83 6.51
N GLU A 71 -1.39 -63.61 6.29
CA GLU A 71 -2.54 -63.15 5.50
C GLU A 71 -3.27 -61.98 6.18
N VAL A 72 -3.44 -62.04 7.50
CA VAL A 72 -4.04 -60.95 8.29
C VAL A 72 -3.14 -59.72 8.28
N GLU A 73 -1.83 -59.86 8.47
CA GLU A 73 -0.88 -58.75 8.38
C GLU A 73 -0.91 -58.08 7.01
N LEU A 74 -0.97 -58.88 5.93
CA LEU A 74 -1.09 -58.36 4.57
C LEU A 74 -2.39 -57.58 4.35
N GLU A 75 -3.49 -57.97 4.98
CA GLU A 75 -4.76 -57.26 4.87
C GLU A 75 -4.73 -55.93 5.63
N LEU A 76 -4.15 -55.91 6.84
CA LEU A 76 -3.92 -54.68 7.61
C LEU A 76 -3.03 -53.69 6.86
N LEU A 77 -1.92 -54.17 6.29
CA LEU A 77 -1.01 -53.32 5.52
C LEU A 77 -1.67 -52.75 4.25
N LYS A 78 -2.60 -53.48 3.64
CA LYS A 78 -3.37 -52.96 2.49
C LYS A 78 -4.33 -51.87 2.93
N GLU A 79 -5.03 -52.04 4.05
CA GLU A 79 -5.94 -51.03 4.60
C GLU A 79 -5.17 -49.74 4.96
N ASP A 80 -4.03 -49.86 5.64
CA ASP A 80 -3.14 -48.74 5.94
C ASP A 80 -2.67 -48.02 4.67
N ASN A 81 -2.34 -48.78 3.63
CA ASN A 81 -1.93 -48.20 2.34
C ASN A 81 -3.07 -47.41 1.67
N GLU A 82 -4.30 -47.93 1.72
CA GLU A 82 -5.49 -47.25 1.17
C GLU A 82 -5.79 -45.94 1.92
N GLN A 83 -5.67 -45.97 3.26
CA GLN A 83 -5.79 -44.78 4.08
C GLN A 83 -4.70 -43.74 3.74
N LEU A 84 -3.45 -44.17 3.60
CA LEU A 84 -2.34 -43.30 3.21
C LEU A 84 -2.54 -42.67 1.83
N ILE A 85 -3.04 -43.43 0.85
CA ILE A 85 -3.37 -42.90 -0.48
C ILE A 85 -4.44 -41.82 -0.37
N THR A 86 -5.52 -42.09 0.36
CA THR A 86 -6.62 -41.12 0.55
C THR A 86 -6.14 -39.83 1.20
N GLN A 87 -5.30 -39.93 2.24
CA GLN A 87 -4.70 -38.77 2.90
C GLN A 87 -3.77 -37.99 1.96
N TYR A 88 -2.92 -38.70 1.21
CA TYR A 88 -2.02 -38.09 0.22
C TYR A 88 -2.80 -37.31 -0.85
N GLU A 89 -3.89 -37.87 -1.38
CA GLU A 89 -4.71 -37.19 -2.39
C GLU A 89 -5.39 -35.94 -1.84
N ARG A 90 -5.90 -36.01 -0.60
CA ARG A 90 -6.48 -34.85 0.10
C ARG A 90 -5.45 -33.75 0.28
N GLU A 91 -4.25 -34.08 0.78
CA GLU A 91 -3.18 -33.11 0.99
C GLU A 91 -2.69 -32.51 -0.33
N LYS A 92 -2.55 -33.34 -1.36
CA LYS A 92 -2.21 -32.88 -2.72
C LYS A 92 -3.24 -31.88 -3.25
N ALA A 93 -4.54 -32.12 -3.03
CA ALA A 93 -5.60 -31.19 -3.43
C ALA A 93 -5.54 -29.87 -2.65
N LEU A 94 -5.34 -29.94 -1.32
CA LEU A 94 -5.19 -28.76 -0.48
C LEU A 94 -3.97 -27.92 -0.87
N ARG A 95 -2.83 -28.58 -1.15
CA ARG A 95 -1.61 -27.90 -1.59
C ARG A 95 -1.82 -27.19 -2.93
N LYS A 96 -2.45 -27.87 -3.90
CA LYS A 96 -2.79 -27.26 -5.19
C LYS A 96 -3.68 -26.03 -5.02
N HIS A 97 -4.72 -26.12 -4.19
CA HIS A 97 -5.61 -24.99 -3.93
C HIS A 97 -4.89 -23.82 -3.25
N ALA A 98 -4.00 -24.11 -2.31
CA ALA A 98 -3.19 -23.08 -1.65
C ALA A 98 -2.24 -22.37 -2.63
N GLU A 99 -1.62 -23.12 -3.56
CA GLU A 99 -0.76 -22.58 -4.62
C GLU A 99 -1.54 -21.69 -5.58
N GLU A 100 -2.74 -22.10 -6.02
CA GLU A 100 -3.63 -21.28 -6.84
C GLU A 100 -3.97 -19.94 -6.17
N ARG A 101 -4.33 -19.97 -4.88
CA ARG A 101 -4.60 -18.75 -4.11
C ARG A 101 -3.38 -17.85 -3.92
N PHE A 102 -2.19 -18.45 -3.85
CA PHE A 102 -0.95 -17.69 -3.71
C PHE A 102 -0.64 -16.93 -5.01
N MET A 103 -0.83 -17.57 -6.16
CA MET A 103 -0.67 -16.91 -7.47
C MET A 103 -1.65 -15.73 -7.63
N GLU A 104 -2.93 -15.92 -7.31
CA GLU A 104 -3.93 -14.82 -7.36
C GLU A 104 -3.57 -13.65 -6.45
N PHE A 105 -3.02 -13.96 -5.27
CA PHE A 105 -2.56 -12.95 -4.32
C PHE A 105 -1.34 -12.19 -4.85
N GLU A 106 -0.33 -12.89 -5.38
CA GLU A 106 0.85 -12.25 -5.99
C GLU A 106 0.46 -11.33 -7.15
N ASP A 107 -0.43 -11.78 -8.04
CA ASP A 107 -0.90 -10.98 -9.18
C ASP A 107 -1.61 -9.70 -8.70
N THR A 108 -2.50 -9.83 -7.71
CA THR A 108 -3.21 -8.68 -7.15
C THR A 108 -2.24 -7.72 -6.48
N HIS A 109 -1.28 -8.24 -5.71
CA HIS A 109 -0.31 -7.43 -5.01
C HIS A 109 0.64 -6.70 -5.97
N GLU A 110 1.11 -7.36 -7.03
CA GLU A 110 1.97 -6.72 -8.03
C GLU A 110 1.20 -5.64 -8.82
N GLN A 111 -0.10 -5.87 -9.09
CA GLN A 111 -0.96 -4.86 -9.71
C GLN A 111 -1.15 -3.63 -8.79
N GLU A 112 -1.46 -3.83 -7.51
CA GLU A 112 -1.58 -2.73 -6.53
C GLU A 112 -0.27 -1.94 -6.40
N LYS A 113 0.86 -2.65 -6.32
CA LYS A 113 2.20 -2.04 -6.28
C LYS A 113 2.48 -1.19 -7.52
N LYS A 114 2.13 -1.69 -8.71
CA LYS A 114 2.26 -0.94 -9.97
C LYS A 114 1.38 0.31 -9.97
N ASP A 115 0.16 0.23 -9.47
CA ASP A 115 -0.76 1.37 -9.42
C ASP A 115 -0.31 2.44 -8.40
N LEU A 116 0.23 2.02 -7.26
CA LEU A 116 0.85 2.90 -6.29
C LEU A 116 2.10 3.58 -6.85
N GLN A 117 2.97 2.84 -7.56
CA GLN A 117 4.14 3.42 -8.22
C GLN A 117 3.72 4.46 -9.27
N ASN A 118 2.72 4.15 -10.09
CA ASN A 118 2.15 5.11 -11.04
C ASN A 118 1.57 6.36 -10.35
N HIS A 119 1.06 6.23 -9.12
CA HIS A 119 0.59 7.39 -8.36
C HIS A 119 1.76 8.24 -7.85
N VAL A 120 2.82 7.61 -7.35
CA VAL A 120 4.06 8.28 -6.94
C VAL A 120 4.65 9.06 -8.11
N ASP A 121 4.82 8.43 -9.28
CA ASP A 121 5.40 9.08 -10.46
C ASP A 121 4.59 10.32 -10.90
N ARG A 122 3.26 10.25 -10.82
CA ARG A 122 2.36 11.38 -11.09
C ARG A 122 2.56 12.51 -10.08
N MET A 123 2.64 12.19 -8.80
CA MET A 123 2.88 13.17 -7.73
C MET A 123 4.26 13.82 -7.85
N GLU A 124 5.30 13.05 -8.17
CA GLU A 124 6.64 13.57 -8.42
C GLU A 124 6.66 14.53 -9.62
N SER A 125 6.00 14.16 -10.72
CA SER A 125 5.87 15.04 -11.88
C SER A 125 5.16 16.34 -11.52
N HIS A 126 4.10 16.26 -10.70
CA HIS A 126 3.38 17.45 -10.25
C HIS A 126 4.24 18.33 -9.33
N SER A 127 5.03 17.74 -8.42
CA SER A 127 5.99 18.48 -7.58
C SER A 127 7.01 19.22 -8.43
N ARG A 128 7.63 18.55 -9.40
CA ARG A 128 8.59 19.17 -10.33
C ARG A 128 7.99 20.35 -11.10
N GLN A 129 6.73 20.26 -11.52
CA GLN A 129 6.02 21.36 -12.17
C GLN A 129 5.83 22.57 -11.22
N LEU A 130 5.45 22.32 -9.97
CA LEU A 130 5.29 23.38 -8.97
C LEU A 130 6.63 24.04 -8.63
N GLU A 131 7.70 23.27 -8.50
CA GLU A 131 9.06 23.78 -8.28
C GLU A 131 9.50 24.71 -9.42
N LEU A 132 9.26 24.33 -10.67
CA LEU A 132 9.52 25.20 -11.82
C LEU A 132 8.70 26.48 -11.77
N LYS A 133 7.43 26.40 -11.36
CA LYS A 133 6.55 27.57 -11.21
C LYS A 133 7.06 28.52 -10.11
N ILE A 134 7.49 27.97 -8.96
CA ILE A 134 8.11 28.74 -7.88
C ILE A 134 9.37 29.45 -8.38
N LYS A 135 10.25 28.74 -9.09
CA LYS A 135 11.48 29.32 -9.65
C LYS A 135 11.16 30.47 -10.62
N ASN A 136 10.20 30.29 -11.51
CA ASN A 136 9.77 31.33 -12.45
C ASN A 136 9.24 32.59 -11.74
N TYR A 137 8.45 32.43 -10.67
CA TYR A 137 7.97 33.58 -9.88
C TYR A 137 9.10 34.24 -9.09
N SER A 138 10.03 33.46 -8.53
CA SER A 138 11.22 34.00 -7.88
C SER A 138 12.01 34.90 -8.85
N ASP A 139 12.27 34.42 -10.06
CA ASP A 139 12.98 35.19 -11.10
C ASP A 139 12.19 36.46 -11.50
N GLN A 140 10.86 36.39 -11.55
CA GLN A 140 10.01 37.55 -11.83
C GLN A 140 10.10 38.60 -10.71
N ILE A 141 10.04 38.16 -9.46
CA ILE A 141 10.16 39.03 -8.27
C ILE A 141 11.52 39.73 -8.27
N SER A 142 12.62 38.99 -8.47
CA SER A 142 13.96 39.58 -8.49
C SER A 142 14.11 40.67 -9.56
N ARG A 143 13.53 40.50 -10.75
CA ARG A 143 13.53 41.54 -11.80
C ARG A 143 12.68 42.76 -11.42
N LEU A 144 11.61 42.58 -10.65
CA LEU A 144 10.79 43.69 -10.18
C LEU A 144 11.51 44.46 -9.07
N GLU A 145 12.15 43.75 -8.14
CA GLU A 145 12.98 44.34 -7.07
C GLU A 145 14.12 45.17 -7.66
N GLU A 146 14.80 44.69 -8.70
CA GLU A 146 15.86 45.44 -9.40
C GLU A 146 15.33 46.76 -10.00
N ARG A 147 14.18 46.73 -10.66
CA ARG A 147 13.56 47.95 -11.21
C ARG A 147 13.13 48.92 -10.12
N GLU A 148 12.61 48.40 -9.01
CA GLU A 148 12.25 49.22 -7.84
C GLU A 148 13.48 49.92 -7.26
N LEU A 149 14.61 49.20 -7.16
CA LEU A 149 15.88 49.76 -6.69
C LEU A 149 16.40 50.86 -7.62
N GLU A 150 16.33 50.68 -8.95
CA GLU A 150 16.75 51.72 -9.89
C GLU A 150 15.85 52.96 -9.79
N LEU A 151 14.53 52.79 -9.70
CA LEU A 151 13.59 53.90 -9.50
C LEU A 151 13.84 54.65 -8.18
N LYS A 152 14.16 53.94 -7.09
CA LYS A 152 14.55 54.54 -5.81
C LYS A 152 15.83 55.37 -5.95
N LYS A 153 16.81 54.86 -6.69
CA LYS A 153 18.08 55.57 -6.96
C LYS A 153 17.85 56.82 -7.80
N ASP A 154 17.03 56.75 -8.85
CA ASP A 154 16.66 57.91 -9.67
C ASP A 154 15.91 58.97 -8.85
N PHE A 155 14.95 58.54 -8.03
CA PHE A 155 14.23 59.42 -7.11
C PHE A 155 15.17 60.14 -6.15
N ASN A 156 16.08 59.40 -5.49
CA ASN A 156 17.07 59.97 -4.57
C ASN A 156 17.99 60.97 -5.29
N THR A 157 18.44 60.65 -6.50
CA THR A 157 19.27 61.55 -7.32
C THR A 157 18.52 62.83 -7.67
N LEU A 158 17.26 62.73 -8.10
CA LEU A 158 16.43 63.88 -8.42
C LEU A 158 16.16 64.74 -7.17
N HIS A 159 15.86 64.09 -6.05
CA HIS A 159 15.65 64.75 -4.77
C HIS A 159 16.91 65.51 -4.32
N GLN A 160 18.09 64.90 -4.44
CA GLN A 160 19.37 65.55 -4.14
C GLN A 160 19.58 66.80 -5.00
N ARG A 161 19.39 66.71 -6.32
CA ARG A 161 19.49 67.86 -7.24
C ARG A 161 18.49 68.97 -6.88
N HIS A 162 17.26 68.60 -6.53
CA HIS A 162 16.23 69.56 -6.12
C HIS A 162 16.61 70.27 -4.81
N SER A 163 17.09 69.53 -3.83
CA SER A 163 17.59 70.07 -2.55
C SER A 163 18.77 71.03 -2.77
N GLU A 164 19.72 70.66 -3.62
CA GLU A 164 20.83 71.53 -4.02
C GLU A 164 20.34 72.82 -4.71
N MET A 165 19.34 72.72 -5.59
CA MET A 165 18.73 73.88 -6.23
C MET A 165 18.11 74.84 -5.22
N ILE A 166 17.38 74.33 -4.22
CA ILE A 166 16.80 75.15 -3.14
C ILE A 166 17.90 75.81 -2.32
N HIS A 167 18.93 75.05 -1.93
CA HIS A 167 20.05 75.59 -1.15
C HIS A 167 20.76 76.71 -1.90
N ASN A 168 21.11 76.48 -3.17
CA ASN A 168 21.70 77.50 -4.03
C ASN A 168 20.82 78.75 -4.12
N TYR A 169 19.51 78.59 -4.35
CA TYR A 169 18.58 79.72 -4.42
C TYR A 169 18.54 80.51 -3.10
N MET A 170 18.50 79.81 -1.97
CA MET A 170 18.53 80.43 -0.64
C MET A 170 19.81 81.24 -0.42
N GLU A 171 20.98 80.68 -0.74
CA GLU A 171 22.25 81.40 -0.69
C GLU A 171 22.26 82.63 -1.61
N HIS A 172 21.67 82.54 -2.81
CA HIS A 172 21.53 83.67 -3.72
C HIS A 172 20.71 84.80 -3.09
N VAL A 173 19.58 84.47 -2.47
CA VAL A 173 18.72 85.45 -1.78
C VAL A 173 19.45 86.09 -0.59
N GLU A 174 20.17 85.29 0.20
CA GLU A 174 20.95 85.80 1.33
C GLU A 174 22.08 86.72 0.88
N ARG A 175 22.80 86.36 -0.19
CA ARG A 175 23.83 87.22 -0.81
C ARG A 175 23.25 88.57 -1.27
N ILE A 176 22.09 88.57 -1.92
CA ILE A 176 21.40 89.81 -2.31
C ILE A 176 21.01 90.64 -1.08
N LYS A 177 20.46 90.00 -0.05
CA LYS A 177 20.08 90.68 1.20
C LYS A 177 21.29 91.35 1.89
N MET A 178 22.45 90.68 1.94
CA MET A 178 23.67 91.23 2.53
C MET A 178 24.25 92.39 1.72
N GLN A 179 24.25 92.29 0.38
CA GLN A 179 24.70 93.37 -0.48
C GLN A 179 23.82 94.63 -0.33
N GLN A 180 22.51 94.46 -0.20
CA GLN A 180 21.57 95.56 0.03
C GLN A 180 21.76 96.22 1.41
N VAL A 181 22.13 95.46 2.43
CA VAL A 181 22.46 96.00 3.77
C VAL A 181 23.82 96.71 3.75
N SER A 182 24.81 96.21 3.01
CA SER A 182 26.11 96.85 2.84
C SER A 182 26.02 98.19 2.09
N GLU A 183 25.15 98.29 1.08
CA GLU A 183 24.89 99.55 0.36
C GLU A 183 24.14 100.60 1.20
N THR A 184 23.47 100.19 2.29
CA THR A 184 22.80 101.14 3.22
C THR A 184 23.71 101.71 4.32
N SER A 185 24.94 101.20 4.48
CA SER A 185 25.92 101.77 5.41
C SER A 185 26.88 102.78 4.76
N GLU A 186 27.01 102.78 3.43
CA GLU A 186 27.80 103.77 2.69
C GLU A 186 27.19 104.09 1.31
N SER A 187 25.93 104.51 1.22
CA SER A 187 25.52 105.40 0.11
C SER A 187 24.17 106.04 0.34
N SER A 188 24.19 107.37 0.32
CA SER A 188 23.02 108.21 0.22
C SER A 188 22.25 107.96 -1.07
N ALA A 189 20.92 108.13 -0.97
CA ALA A 189 20.06 108.66 -2.04
C ALA A 189 20.01 107.86 -3.35
N VAL A 190 18.84 107.29 -3.62
CA VAL A 190 17.87 107.77 -4.62
C VAL A 190 16.92 106.62 -4.89
N GLY A 191 15.68 106.79 -4.44
CA GLY A 191 14.59 105.88 -4.78
C GLY A 191 14.20 106.00 -6.25
N ARG A 192 13.84 104.86 -6.84
CA ARG A 192 12.68 104.62 -7.71
C ARG A 192 12.91 103.30 -8.44
N VAL A 193 12.34 102.21 -7.93
CA VAL A 193 12.14 100.99 -8.74
C VAL A 193 10.67 100.58 -8.65
N ARG A 194 10.06 100.64 -9.84
CA ARG A 194 8.73 100.22 -10.24
C ARG A 194 8.38 98.83 -9.67
N ARG A 195 7.40 98.77 -8.76
CA ARG A 195 6.77 97.49 -8.34
C ARG A 195 5.78 97.07 -9.43
N GLU A 196 6.17 96.14 -10.28
CA GLU A 196 5.23 95.32 -11.04
C GLU A 196 4.89 94.07 -10.20
N ARG A 197 3.60 93.76 -10.09
CA ARG A 197 3.08 92.50 -9.53
C ARG A 197 3.28 91.41 -10.58
N PRO A 198 3.84 90.22 -10.26
CA PRO A 198 3.78 89.11 -11.20
C PRO A 198 2.33 88.59 -11.29
N LEU A 199 1.78 88.65 -12.50
CA LEU A 199 0.44 88.23 -12.88
C LEU A 199 0.44 86.72 -13.17
N SER A 200 -0.53 86.03 -12.55
CA SER A 200 -1.20 84.79 -13.00
C SER A 200 -0.40 83.50 -13.23
N LEU A 201 -0.48 82.58 -12.25
CA LEU A 201 -0.59 81.14 -12.54
C LEU A 201 -2.09 80.81 -12.56
N GLY A 202 -2.64 80.52 -13.73
CA GLY A 202 -4.02 80.12 -13.88
C GLY A 202 -4.31 79.61 -15.28
N ILE A 203 -5.19 78.61 -15.32
CA ILE A 203 -5.90 78.03 -16.48
C ILE A 203 -5.31 76.69 -16.99
N PHE A 204 -5.86 75.58 -16.46
CA PHE A 204 -6.35 74.49 -17.29
C PHE A 204 -7.79 74.19 -16.85
N PRO A 205 -8.81 74.32 -17.74
CA PRO A 205 -10.16 73.90 -17.43
C PRO A 205 -10.32 72.38 -17.66
N SER A 206 -10.84 71.74 -16.62
CA SER A 206 -11.57 70.47 -16.72
C SER A 206 -12.87 70.67 -17.51
N SER A 207 -13.16 69.77 -18.45
CA SER A 207 -14.48 69.18 -18.75
C SER A 207 -14.72 69.02 -20.24
N GLY A 208 -15.07 67.80 -20.65
CA GLY A 208 -15.53 67.51 -22.00
C GLY A 208 -15.93 66.05 -22.20
N ARG A 209 -16.83 65.53 -21.35
CA ARG A 209 -17.61 64.33 -21.70
C ARG A 209 -18.51 64.70 -22.89
N THR A 210 -18.41 63.99 -24.00
CA THR A 210 -19.50 63.88 -24.97
C THR A 210 -19.55 62.44 -25.48
N SER A 211 -20.79 61.98 -25.51
CA SER A 211 -21.25 60.61 -25.71
C SER A 211 -21.26 60.22 -27.20
N LEU A 212 -21.13 58.91 -27.45
CA LEU A 212 -21.58 58.15 -28.63
C LEU A 212 -20.81 58.48 -29.92
N ILE A 213 -20.17 57.52 -30.59
CA ILE A 213 -20.79 56.62 -31.58
C ILE A 213 -19.80 55.49 -31.88
N ILE A 214 -20.28 54.24 -31.84
CA ILE A 214 -19.62 53.06 -32.43
C ILE A 214 -19.87 53.09 -33.93
N PRO A 215 -18.85 52.78 -34.76
CA PRO A 215 -19.09 51.85 -35.85
C PRO A 215 -18.04 50.71 -35.86
N ASP A 216 -18.57 49.51 -35.99
CA ASP A 216 -17.87 48.27 -36.30
C ASP A 216 -17.33 48.31 -37.75
N LEU A 217 -16.05 47.96 -37.95
CA LEU A 217 -15.57 47.46 -39.25
C LEU A 217 -14.31 46.60 -39.07
N GLN A 218 -14.43 45.38 -39.59
CA GLN A 218 -13.43 44.33 -39.73
C GLN A 218 -12.07 44.77 -40.31
N ASN A 219 -11.05 44.06 -39.80
CA ASN A 219 -9.77 43.66 -40.41
C ASN A 219 -8.47 44.38 -40.00
N LYS A 220 -7.67 43.59 -39.25
CA LYS A 220 -6.22 43.38 -39.36
C LYS A 220 -5.30 44.51 -38.86
N ALA A 221 -4.76 44.34 -37.65
CA ALA A 221 -3.31 44.25 -37.39
C ALA A 221 -3.05 43.99 -35.90
N GLU A 222 -2.01 43.22 -35.65
CA GLU A 222 -1.49 42.77 -34.37
C GLU A 222 -1.15 43.94 -33.42
N THR A 223 -1.51 43.85 -32.14
CA THR A 223 -0.60 44.14 -31.02
C THR A 223 -1.20 43.67 -29.70
N SER A 224 -0.31 43.07 -28.91
CA SER A 224 -0.44 42.58 -27.55
C SER A 224 -0.94 43.65 -26.57
N ALA A 225 -1.99 43.35 -25.79
CA ALA A 225 -2.18 43.86 -24.43
C ALA A 225 -3.40 43.21 -23.77
N THR A 226 -3.16 42.60 -22.60
CA THR A 226 -4.10 42.55 -21.46
C THR A 226 -5.35 41.66 -21.63
N GLU A 227 -5.17 40.36 -21.38
CA GLU A 227 -6.26 39.44 -21.07
C GLU A 227 -6.90 39.82 -19.73
N GLY A 228 -8.09 40.40 -19.79
CA GLY A 228 -8.98 40.58 -18.65
C GLY A 228 -9.56 39.24 -18.18
N TRP A 229 -9.38 38.98 -16.89
CA TRP A 229 -10.13 38.06 -16.03
C TRP A 229 -11.37 37.41 -16.67
N ARG A 230 -11.20 36.17 -17.11
CA ARG A 230 -12.31 35.24 -17.34
C ARG A 230 -12.19 34.12 -16.32
N LEU A 231 -12.98 34.26 -15.25
CA LEU A 231 -13.26 33.18 -14.32
C LEU A 231 -14.03 32.11 -15.13
N THR A 232 -13.34 31.08 -15.58
CA THR A 232 -14.00 29.88 -16.10
C THR A 232 -14.44 29.03 -14.92
N ASP A 233 -15.71 29.14 -14.60
CA ASP A 233 -16.44 28.17 -13.81
C ASP A 233 -16.47 26.84 -14.59
N SER A 234 -15.69 25.86 -14.13
CA SER A 234 -15.86 24.47 -14.54
C SER A 234 -15.33 23.54 -13.45
N SER A 235 -16.29 22.86 -12.81
CA SER A 235 -16.18 21.53 -12.20
C SER A 235 -15.10 21.34 -11.13
N GLN A 236 -15.44 21.76 -9.91
CA GLN A 236 -14.87 21.27 -8.67
C GLN A 236 -15.41 19.84 -8.41
N PRO A 237 -14.61 18.75 -8.39
CA PRO A 237 -15.06 17.53 -7.76
C PRO A 237 -15.05 17.79 -6.25
N ARG A 238 -16.23 17.76 -5.63
CA ARG A 238 -16.36 17.77 -4.17
C ARG A 238 -15.56 16.59 -3.60
N SER A 239 -14.47 16.91 -2.91
CA SER A 239 -13.76 15.97 -2.04
C SER A 239 -14.70 15.52 -0.92
N ASN A 240 -15.34 14.36 -1.08
CA ASN A 240 -15.98 13.67 0.03
C ASN A 240 -14.92 12.80 0.73
N THR A 241 -14.24 13.36 1.71
CA THR A 241 -13.55 12.53 2.72
C THR A 241 -14.59 11.99 3.68
N SER A 242 -15.30 10.92 3.27
CA SER A 242 -16.12 10.14 4.19
C SER A 242 -15.25 9.04 4.80
N LEU A 243 -14.60 9.34 5.93
CA LEU A 243 -14.09 8.28 6.80
C LEU A 243 -15.28 7.69 7.56
N LYS A 244 -15.95 6.72 6.94
CA LYS A 244 -16.75 5.73 7.65
C LYS A 244 -16.08 4.38 7.49
N VAL A 245 -14.95 4.23 8.19
CA VAL A 245 -14.32 2.95 8.41
C VAL A 245 -15.30 2.10 9.22
N GLY A 246 -15.83 1.05 8.59
CA GLY A 246 -16.62 0.04 9.26
C GLY A 246 -15.75 -0.68 10.29
N VAL A 247 -15.91 -0.32 11.55
CA VAL A 247 -15.40 -1.11 12.68
C VAL A 247 -16.47 -2.14 13.02
N GLN A 248 -16.64 -3.14 12.17
CA GLN A 248 -17.32 -4.38 12.53
C GLN A 248 -16.53 -5.54 11.91
N ASN A 249 -16.14 -6.48 12.77
CA ASN A 249 -15.48 -7.76 12.47
C ASN A 249 -13.95 -7.79 12.47
N SER A 250 -13.32 -7.29 13.54
CA SER A 250 -12.03 -7.82 13.98
C SER A 250 -12.24 -8.75 15.19
N PRO A 251 -11.84 -10.03 15.13
CA PRO A 251 -12.01 -11.02 16.20
C PRO A 251 -11.23 -10.68 17.48
N HIS A 252 -10.39 -9.64 17.46
CA HIS A 252 -9.65 -9.18 18.62
C HIS A 252 -10.45 -8.22 19.52
N VAL A 253 -11.42 -7.47 18.97
CA VAL A 253 -12.23 -6.50 19.74
C VAL A 253 -13.34 -7.19 20.54
N GLN A 254 -13.89 -8.30 20.02
CA GLN A 254 -14.91 -9.10 20.72
C GLN A 254 -14.39 -9.75 22.01
N LYS A 255 -13.10 -10.11 22.06
CA LYS A 255 -12.48 -10.68 23.27
C LYS A 255 -12.29 -9.67 24.40
N ILE A 256 -12.16 -8.38 24.07
CA ILE A 256 -12.00 -7.31 25.06
C ILE A 256 -13.38 -6.93 25.64
N GLN A 257 -14.41 -6.89 24.80
CA GLN A 257 -15.78 -6.57 25.24
C GLN A 257 -16.41 -7.71 26.06
N ALA A 258 -16.10 -8.97 25.75
CA ALA A 258 -16.53 -10.12 26.55
C ALA A 258 -15.89 -10.15 27.95
N LYS A 259 -14.64 -9.69 28.08
CA LYS A 259 -13.96 -9.59 29.40
C LYS A 259 -14.51 -8.44 30.25
N GLN A 260 -14.96 -7.35 29.64
CA GLN A 260 -15.52 -6.22 30.39
C GLN A 260 -16.94 -6.49 30.90
N ASN A 261 -17.73 -7.30 30.19
CA ASN A 261 -19.09 -7.67 30.64
C ASN A 261 -19.12 -8.68 31.79
N ILE A 262 -18.06 -9.47 32.00
CA ILE A 262 -17.98 -10.42 33.13
C ILE A 262 -17.65 -9.70 34.45
N ILE A 263 -17.06 -8.49 34.38
CA ILE A 263 -16.66 -7.72 35.58
C ILE A 263 -17.84 -6.91 36.15
N ASN A 264 -18.91 -6.68 35.38
CA ASN A 264 -20.06 -5.87 35.80
C ASN A 264 -21.27 -6.67 36.34
N ILE A 265 -21.12 -7.98 36.59
CA ILE A 265 -22.19 -8.85 37.12
C ILE A 265 -21.75 -9.57 38.41
N ASN A 266 -20.94 -8.92 39.25
CA ASN A 266 -20.76 -9.31 40.65
C ASN A 266 -20.83 -8.08 41.55
#